data_AF-A0A199VKE4-F1
#
_entry.id   AF-A0A199VKE4-F1
#
_cell.length_a   1.000
_cell.length_b   1.000
_cell.length_c   1.000
_cell.angle_alpha   90.00
_cell.angle_beta   90.00
_cell.angle_gamma   90.00
#
_symmetry.space_group_name_H-M   'P 1'
#
loop_
_entity.id
_entity.type
_entity.pdbx_description
1 polymer ?
#
loop_
_entity_poly.entity_id
_entity_poly.type
_entity_poly.pdbx_seq_one_letter_code
_entity_poly.pdbx_strand_id
1 'polypeptide(L)'
;MANSLLVFASLLLIVFSNPNLAASLRAVGSCRASGYLPGRSGNCNTENYSDCCEDGKKYPQYRCSPPVTSETPATMTLNSFARGGDGGGPSECDNKYHPDHEMVVALSTGWFDGMSRCLKNIRINANGNSVLAKVVDECDSVNGCDKEHDFQPPCANNIVDASPAYRCSPPVTSHTQVTITLNSFTEGGEGGGPSECDNKYHNDEEKVVALSTGWYDGGSRCGKNIRIHTNGKSVLAKVVDECDSVNDCNEDHDFQPPCHNNIVNASIAVWNALVILESQIGEHHIT
;
A
#
# COMPACT_ATOMS: atom_id res chain seq x y z
N MET A 1 14.91 41.51 59.64
CA MET A 1 14.75 40.12 59.14
C MET A 1 13.30 39.65 58.99
N ALA A 2 12.28 40.47 59.28
CA ALA A 2 10.87 40.10 59.07
C ALA A 2 10.32 40.48 57.67
N ASN A 3 10.81 41.55 57.04
CA ASN A 3 10.34 41.99 55.71
C ASN A 3 10.81 41.12 54.53
N SER A 4 11.86 40.32 54.70
CA SER A 4 12.39 39.47 53.62
C SER A 4 11.61 38.15 53.47
N LEU A 5 10.98 37.65 54.55
CA LEU A 5 10.15 36.44 54.51
C LEU A 5 8.78 36.70 53.86
N LEU A 6 8.21 37.89 54.06
CA LEU A 6 6.92 38.28 53.47
C LEU A 6 6.98 38.43 51.94
N VAL A 7 8.10 38.88 51.39
CA VAL A 7 8.31 38.99 49.94
C VAL A 7 8.48 37.61 49.27
N PHE A 8 9.14 36.66 49.95
CA PHE A 8 9.27 35.29 49.45
C PHE A 8 7.95 34.50 49.52
N ALA A 9 7.15 34.71 50.57
CA ALA A 9 5.84 34.06 50.71
C ALA A 9 4.82 34.56 49.68
N SER A 10 4.89 35.85 49.32
CA SER A 10 4.01 36.45 48.31
C SER A 10 4.42 36.09 46.87
N LEU A 11 5.72 35.88 46.59
CA LEU A 11 6.17 35.39 45.28
C LEU A 11 5.73 33.94 45.00
N LEU A 12 5.72 33.07 46.02
CA LEU A 12 5.28 31.67 45.88
C LEU A 12 3.77 31.56 45.59
N LEU A 13 2.94 32.43 46.16
CA LEU A 13 1.48 32.41 45.96
C LEU A 13 1.07 32.84 44.54
N ILE A 14 1.87 33.67 43.85
CA ILE A 14 1.60 34.11 42.46
C ILE A 14 1.85 32.97 41.45
N VAL A 15 2.72 32.01 41.78
CA VAL A 15 2.98 30.82 40.93
C VAL A 15 1.81 29.82 41.00
N PHE A 16 1.11 29.72 42.14
CA PHE A 16 -0.02 28.80 42.32
C PHE A 16 -1.40 29.38 41.94
N SER A 17 -1.51 30.69 41.71
CA SER A 17 -2.79 31.36 41.39
C SER A 17 -2.97 31.69 39.90
N ASN A 18 -1.98 31.37 39.06
CA ASN A 18 -2.10 31.48 37.61
C ASN A 18 -2.40 30.12 36.96
N PRO A 19 -3.67 29.81 36.60
CA PRO A 19 -3.99 28.58 35.89
C PRO A 19 -3.30 28.49 34.51
N ASN A 20 -2.82 29.62 33.98
CA ASN A 20 -2.11 29.70 32.71
C ASN A 20 -0.64 29.23 32.77
N LEU A 21 -0.01 29.14 33.95
CA LEU A 21 1.34 28.54 34.05
C LEU A 21 1.28 27.00 34.16
N ALA A 22 0.23 26.46 34.78
CA ALA A 22 -0.02 25.02 34.83
C ALA A 22 -0.37 24.44 33.43
N ALA A 23 -0.91 25.27 32.54
CA ALA A 23 -1.22 24.89 31.16
C ALA A 23 0.03 24.74 30.25
N SER A 24 1.20 25.22 30.68
CA SER A 24 2.46 25.12 29.92
C SER A 24 3.34 23.94 30.32
N LEU A 25 2.89 23.10 31.25
CA LEU A 25 3.35 21.72 31.41
C LEU A 25 2.20 20.77 31.03
N ARG A 26 1.82 20.76 29.75
CA ARG A 26 1.41 19.45 29.20
C ARG A 26 2.66 18.59 29.33
N ALA A 27 2.68 17.72 30.34
CA ALA A 27 3.70 16.72 30.47
C ALA A 27 3.87 16.10 29.07
N VAL A 28 5.07 16.21 28.49
CA VAL A 28 5.49 15.33 27.40
C VAL A 28 5.65 13.96 28.03
N GLY A 29 4.53 13.37 28.46
CA GLY A 29 4.47 12.00 28.87
C GLY A 29 4.78 11.18 27.63
N SER A 30 5.70 10.24 27.76
CA SER A 30 5.87 9.18 26.76
C SER A 30 4.50 8.65 26.37
N CYS A 31 4.20 8.56 25.07
CA CYS A 31 2.94 7.98 24.60
C CYS A 31 2.76 6.59 25.22
N ARG A 32 1.56 6.33 25.75
CA ARG A 32 1.17 5.09 26.41
C ARG A 32 -0.19 4.66 25.88
N ALA A 33 -0.47 3.37 25.97
CA ALA A 33 -1.78 2.84 25.63
C ALA A 33 -2.87 3.55 26.46
N SER A 34 -3.89 4.04 25.78
CA SER A 34 -5.07 4.66 26.39
C SER A 34 -6.05 3.63 26.94
N GLY A 35 -5.96 2.38 26.49
CA GLY A 35 -6.86 1.31 26.85
C GLY A 35 -6.46 -0.02 26.24
N TYR A 36 -7.30 -1.04 26.43
CA TYR A 36 -7.16 -2.33 25.80
C TYR A 36 -8.54 -2.80 25.31
N LEU A 37 -8.59 -3.23 24.05
CA LEU A 37 -9.77 -3.77 23.41
C LEU A 37 -9.75 -5.30 23.50
N PRO A 38 -10.79 -5.95 24.06
CA PRO A 38 -10.91 -7.41 23.99
C PRO A 38 -11.26 -7.83 22.56
N GLY A 39 -10.42 -8.67 21.98
CA GLY A 39 -10.58 -9.17 20.62
C GLY A 39 -11.81 -10.04 20.46
N ARG A 40 -12.36 -9.99 19.24
CA ARG A 40 -13.45 -10.82 18.76
C ARG A 40 -13.07 -11.27 17.35
N SER A 41 -12.98 -12.57 17.10
CA SER A 41 -12.60 -13.09 15.79
C SER A 41 -13.72 -12.98 14.76
N GLY A 42 -14.98 -13.06 15.22
CA GLY A 42 -16.15 -12.90 14.37
C GLY A 42 -16.08 -13.76 13.10
N ASN A 43 -16.36 -13.13 11.96
CA ASN A 43 -16.24 -13.73 10.63
C ASN A 43 -15.05 -13.13 9.86
N CYS A 44 -13.95 -12.82 10.54
CA CYS A 44 -12.76 -12.24 9.90
C CYS A 44 -12.32 -13.07 8.69
N ASN A 45 -12.06 -12.39 7.56
CA ASN A 45 -11.47 -13.05 6.39
C ASN A 45 -9.95 -13.18 6.59
N THR A 46 -9.43 -14.40 6.46
CA THR A 46 -7.98 -14.69 6.54
C THR A 46 -7.30 -14.72 5.17
N GLU A 47 -8.05 -14.53 4.09
CA GLU A 47 -7.49 -14.37 2.74
C GLU A 47 -6.67 -13.06 2.65
N ASN A 48 -5.74 -12.98 1.70
CA ASN A 48 -4.89 -11.81 1.45
C ASN A 48 -4.03 -11.32 2.64
N TYR A 49 -3.65 -12.22 3.56
CA TYR A 49 -2.77 -11.92 4.70
C TYR A 49 -3.36 -10.94 5.74
N SER A 50 -4.69 -10.80 5.79
CA SER A 50 -5.36 -9.99 6.80
C SER A 50 -5.18 -10.58 8.21
N ASP A 51 -4.67 -9.75 9.13
CA ASP A 51 -4.52 -10.12 10.54
C ASP A 51 -5.89 -10.09 11.23
N CYS A 52 -6.31 -11.22 11.80
CA CYS A 52 -7.58 -11.34 12.50
C CYS A 52 -7.45 -11.17 14.02
N CYS A 53 -8.46 -10.56 14.65
CA CYS A 53 -8.53 -10.55 16.10
C CYS A 53 -8.76 -11.95 16.69
N GLU A 54 -8.13 -12.22 17.83
CA GLU A 54 -8.33 -13.44 18.59
C GLU A 54 -9.30 -13.19 19.74
N ASP A 55 -10.27 -14.09 19.93
CA ASP A 55 -11.26 -14.00 21.00
C ASP A 55 -10.60 -13.90 22.38
N GLY A 56 -10.89 -12.81 23.09
CA GLY A 56 -10.40 -12.57 24.45
C GLY A 56 -8.96 -12.07 24.56
N LYS A 57 -8.19 -12.02 23.47
CA LYS A 57 -6.87 -11.36 23.43
C LYS A 57 -7.04 -9.86 23.63
N LYS A 58 -6.15 -9.23 24.40
CA LYS A 58 -6.21 -7.78 24.67
C LYS A 58 -5.32 -7.02 23.70
N TYR A 59 -5.93 -6.22 22.83
CA TYR A 59 -5.25 -5.36 21.88
C TYR A 59 -5.07 -3.96 22.46
N PRO A 60 -3.85 -3.39 22.47
CA PRO A 60 -3.64 -2.06 23.02
C PRO A 60 -4.28 -0.99 22.14
N GLN A 61 -4.92 0.00 22.76
CA GLN A 61 -5.49 1.15 22.07
C GLN A 61 -4.62 2.38 22.32
N TYR A 62 -4.42 3.21 21.31
CA TYR A 62 -3.60 4.41 21.39
C TYR A 62 -4.34 5.62 20.81
N ARG A 63 -4.42 6.69 21.59
CA ARG A 63 -4.85 8.03 21.13
C ARG A 63 -3.66 8.96 20.87
N CYS A 64 -2.46 8.40 20.88
CA CYS A 64 -1.21 9.11 20.74
C CYS A 64 -0.24 8.27 19.91
N SER A 65 0.76 8.93 19.34
CA SER A 65 1.86 8.31 18.61
C SER A 65 3.19 8.80 19.18
N PRO A 66 4.32 8.15 18.87
CA PRO A 66 5.64 8.67 19.24
C PRO A 66 5.86 10.12 18.78
N PRO A 67 6.73 10.89 19.46
CA PRO A 67 6.99 12.28 19.10
C PRO A 67 7.47 12.43 17.66
N VAL A 68 6.96 13.46 16.99
CA VAL A 68 7.33 13.79 15.62
C VAL A 68 8.62 14.61 15.66
N THR A 69 9.65 14.13 14.98
CA THR A 69 10.97 14.77 14.82
C THR A 69 11.27 15.00 13.33
N SER A 70 12.45 15.54 13.02
CA SER A 70 12.93 15.64 11.62
C SER A 70 13.09 14.27 10.94
N GLU A 71 13.33 13.22 11.72
CA GLU A 71 13.49 11.83 11.28
C GLU A 71 12.68 10.94 12.22
N THR A 72 11.36 10.96 12.07
CA THR A 72 10.45 10.19 12.93
C THR A 72 10.51 8.71 12.53
N PRO A 73 10.97 7.80 13.41
CA PRO A 73 10.97 6.37 13.09
C PRO A 73 9.53 5.83 13.02
N ALA A 74 9.22 5.05 12.00
CA ALA A 74 7.91 4.45 11.78
C ALA A 74 8.05 3.03 11.24
N THR A 75 7.01 2.24 11.43
CA THR A 75 6.81 0.98 10.72
C THR A 75 5.93 1.29 9.51
N MET A 76 6.37 0.85 8.32
CA MET A 76 5.57 0.98 7.10
C MET A 76 4.81 -0.31 6.85
N THR A 77 3.52 -0.20 6.59
CA THR A 77 2.65 -1.30 6.17
C THR A 77 2.10 -1.03 4.77
N LEU A 78 1.50 -2.05 4.17
CA LEU A 78 0.95 -2.00 2.82
C LEU A 78 -0.58 -2.04 2.92
N ASN A 79 -1.26 -1.10 2.28
CA ASN A 79 -2.71 -1.04 2.25
C ASN A 79 -3.24 -0.53 0.90
N SER A 80 -4.28 -1.18 0.36
CA SER A 80 -5.00 -0.68 -0.79
C SER A 80 -6.07 0.33 -0.37
N PHE A 81 -6.00 1.55 -0.91
CA PHE A 81 -7.01 2.60 -0.72
C PHE A 81 -8.06 2.62 -1.83
N ALA A 82 -7.98 1.66 -2.77
CA ALA A 82 -8.92 1.52 -3.87
C ALA A 82 -10.27 0.99 -3.39
N ARG A 83 -11.31 1.21 -4.19
CA ARG A 83 -12.63 0.66 -3.91
C ARG A 83 -12.57 -0.87 -3.92
N GLY A 84 -13.02 -1.49 -2.83
CA GLY A 84 -13.02 -2.95 -2.68
C GLY A 84 -11.66 -3.55 -2.30
N GLY A 85 -10.67 -2.70 -2.00
CA GLY A 85 -9.41 -3.14 -1.38
C GLY A 85 -9.49 -3.16 0.14
N ASP A 86 -8.32 -3.36 0.76
CA ASP A 86 -8.21 -3.65 2.20
C ASP A 86 -8.53 -2.46 3.12
N GLY A 87 -8.45 -1.22 2.63
CA GLY A 87 -8.77 -0.01 3.40
C GLY A 87 -10.25 0.18 3.72
N GLY A 88 -11.12 -0.71 3.24
CA GLY A 88 -12.55 -0.69 3.53
C GLY A 88 -13.28 0.48 2.88
N GLY A 89 -13.51 1.55 3.66
CA GLY A 89 -14.26 2.73 3.25
C GLY A 89 -13.44 3.75 2.45
N PRO A 90 -14.07 4.85 1.97
CA PRO A 90 -13.34 5.98 1.39
C PRO A 90 -12.53 6.72 2.48
N SER A 91 -11.38 7.29 2.09
CA SER A 91 -10.42 7.88 3.02
C SER A 91 -10.92 9.14 3.73
N GLU A 92 -10.56 9.29 4.99
CA GLU A 92 -11.12 10.30 5.91
C GLU A 92 -10.84 11.75 5.48
N CYS A 93 -9.70 12.03 4.83
CA CYS A 93 -9.32 13.41 4.50
C CYS A 93 -10.15 14.04 3.37
N ASP A 94 -10.63 13.26 2.40
CA ASP A 94 -11.32 13.79 1.23
C ASP A 94 -12.55 12.97 0.78
N ASN A 95 -12.90 11.92 1.53
CA ASN A 95 -14.04 11.04 1.28
C ASN A 95 -14.00 10.41 -0.11
N LYS A 96 -12.81 9.96 -0.54
CA LYS A 96 -12.57 9.28 -1.82
C LYS A 96 -11.82 7.97 -1.64
N TYR A 97 -11.96 7.11 -2.63
CA TYR A 97 -11.00 6.03 -2.84
C TYR A 97 -9.81 6.55 -3.64
N HIS A 98 -8.63 6.02 -3.35
CA HIS A 98 -7.40 6.35 -4.07
C HIS A 98 -6.91 5.09 -4.78
N PRO A 99 -6.62 5.15 -6.08
CA PRO A 99 -6.11 3.98 -6.79
C PRO A 99 -4.72 3.62 -6.24
N ASP A 100 -4.37 2.33 -6.28
CA ASP A 100 -3.15 1.83 -5.63
C ASP A 100 -1.85 2.42 -6.18
N HIS A 101 -1.89 3.02 -7.37
CA HIS A 101 -0.75 3.74 -7.94
C HIS A 101 -0.54 5.15 -7.39
N GLU A 102 -1.53 5.73 -6.72
CA GLU A 102 -1.41 7.04 -6.12
C GLU A 102 -0.50 6.94 -4.90
N MET A 103 0.53 7.78 -4.79
CA MET A 103 1.43 7.81 -3.63
C MET A 103 0.70 8.41 -2.42
N VAL A 104 -0.06 7.59 -1.70
CA VAL A 104 -0.89 8.01 -0.56
C VAL A 104 -0.61 7.17 0.67
N VAL A 105 -0.91 7.74 1.84
CA VAL A 105 -0.73 7.06 3.12
C VAL A 105 -1.85 7.36 4.10
N ALA A 106 -2.11 6.41 4.99
CA ALA A 106 -2.74 6.65 6.28
C ALA A 106 -1.69 6.81 7.38
N LEU A 107 -2.01 7.56 8.41
CA LEU A 107 -1.15 7.73 9.60
C LEU A 107 -1.86 7.21 10.83
N SER A 108 -1.13 6.56 11.75
CA SER A 108 -1.67 6.25 13.08
C SER A 108 -2.35 7.45 13.72
N THR A 109 -3.47 7.24 14.43
CA THR A 109 -4.30 8.27 15.08
C THR A 109 -3.53 9.46 15.66
N GLY A 110 -2.47 9.21 16.43
CA GLY A 110 -1.71 10.29 17.06
C GLY A 110 -0.85 11.11 16.10
N TRP A 111 -0.43 10.55 14.96
CA TRP A 111 0.25 11.27 13.88
C TRP A 111 -0.73 11.88 12.88
N PHE A 112 -1.91 11.28 12.69
CA PHE A 112 -3.01 11.86 11.92
C PHE A 112 -3.48 13.19 12.54
N ASP A 113 -3.47 13.24 13.88
CA ASP A 113 -3.63 14.48 14.67
C ASP A 113 -4.91 15.23 14.32
N GLY A 114 -6.03 14.49 14.26
CA GLY A 114 -7.36 15.03 13.97
C GLY A 114 -7.40 15.77 12.63
N MET A 115 -6.95 15.10 11.56
CA MET A 115 -6.88 15.62 10.20
C MET A 115 -5.89 16.78 9.99
N SER A 116 -5.04 17.14 10.98
CA SER A 116 -4.14 18.30 10.83
C SER A 116 -3.11 18.13 9.71
N ARG A 117 -2.86 16.88 9.29
CA ARG A 117 -1.95 16.51 8.20
C ARG A 117 -2.64 16.17 6.88
N CYS A 118 -3.97 16.20 6.84
CA CYS A 118 -4.72 15.83 5.64
C CYS A 118 -4.25 16.59 4.41
N LEU A 119 -4.10 15.84 3.31
CA LEU A 119 -3.70 16.31 1.98
C LEU A 119 -2.33 16.98 1.92
N LYS A 120 -1.52 16.87 2.98
CA LYS A 120 -0.12 17.30 3.00
C LYS A 120 0.78 16.14 2.62
N ASN A 121 1.89 16.45 1.96
CA ASN A 121 2.92 15.46 1.64
C ASN A 121 3.84 15.25 2.83
N ILE A 122 4.12 13.98 3.13
CA ILE A 122 5.23 13.57 3.99
C ILE A 122 6.36 12.99 3.14
N ARG A 123 7.58 13.06 3.65
CA ARG A 123 8.74 12.41 3.05
C ARG A 123 9.02 11.11 3.78
N ILE A 124 9.01 10.00 3.06
CA ILE A 124 9.33 8.66 3.57
C ILE A 124 10.74 8.32 3.08
N ASN A 125 11.61 7.88 4.00
CA ASN A 125 12.98 7.46 3.69
C ASN A 125 13.16 5.99 4.07
N ALA A 126 13.58 5.15 3.11
CA ALA A 126 13.83 3.74 3.34
C ALA A 126 14.93 3.24 2.40
N ASN A 127 15.86 2.43 2.90
CA ASN A 127 16.92 1.79 2.11
C ASN A 127 17.72 2.74 1.20
N GLY A 128 17.96 3.98 1.65
CA GLY A 128 18.67 5.01 0.88
C GLY A 128 17.81 5.74 -0.17
N ASN A 129 16.56 5.35 -0.34
CA ASN A 129 15.59 6.01 -1.22
C ASN A 129 14.68 6.95 -0.43
N SER A 130 14.07 7.91 -1.14
CA SER A 130 13.13 8.87 -0.58
C SER A 130 11.97 9.10 -1.53
N VAL A 131 10.75 9.14 -0.98
CA VAL A 131 9.53 9.41 -1.75
C VAL A 131 8.62 10.39 -1.01
N LEU A 132 7.83 11.15 -1.76
CA LEU A 132 6.76 11.97 -1.21
C LEU A 132 5.44 11.21 -1.36
N ALA A 133 4.67 11.14 -0.28
CA ALA A 133 3.33 10.58 -0.28
C ALA A 133 2.36 11.51 0.43
N LYS A 134 1.14 11.59 -0.09
CA LYS A 134 0.07 12.45 0.43
C LYS A 134 -0.68 11.73 1.54
N VAL A 135 -0.86 12.37 2.69
CA VAL A 135 -1.71 11.82 3.75
C VAL A 135 -3.17 11.95 3.35
N VAL A 136 -3.87 10.83 3.25
CA VAL A 136 -5.29 10.77 2.84
C VAL A 136 -6.19 10.17 3.90
N ASP A 137 -5.63 9.44 4.88
CA ASP A 137 -6.44 8.67 5.81
C ASP A 137 -5.86 8.56 7.22
N GLU A 138 -6.69 8.05 8.13
CA GLU A 138 -6.29 7.61 9.47
C GLU A 138 -6.09 6.09 9.51
N CYS A 139 -4.99 5.63 10.09
CA CYS A 139 -4.84 4.25 10.55
C CYS A 139 -5.32 4.18 11.99
N ASP A 140 -6.57 3.78 12.21
CA ASP A 140 -7.24 3.85 13.51
C ASP A 140 -6.58 2.93 14.54
N SER A 141 -5.88 3.54 15.50
CA SER A 141 -5.18 2.83 16.58
C SER A 141 -6.00 2.69 17.86
N VAL A 142 -7.29 3.02 17.80
CA VAL A 142 -8.25 2.95 18.90
C VAL A 142 -9.31 1.88 18.65
N ASN A 143 -9.91 1.85 17.46
CA ASN A 143 -11.00 0.95 17.12
C ASN A 143 -10.52 -0.25 16.29
N GLY A 144 -11.34 -1.30 16.22
CA GLY A 144 -10.97 -2.59 15.63
C GLY A 144 -11.77 -3.74 16.26
N CYS A 145 -11.45 -4.98 15.89
CA CYS A 145 -12.06 -6.22 16.40
C CYS A 145 -13.60 -6.21 16.43
N ASP A 146 -14.21 -5.51 15.48
CA ASP A 146 -15.65 -5.39 15.32
C ASP A 146 -16.04 -5.51 13.85
N LYS A 147 -17.34 -5.47 13.57
CA LYS A 147 -17.86 -5.65 12.21
C LYS A 147 -17.48 -4.51 11.27
N GLU A 148 -17.28 -3.29 11.77
CA GLU A 148 -16.97 -2.13 10.92
C GLU A 148 -15.52 -2.19 10.42
N HIS A 149 -14.65 -2.88 11.17
CA HIS A 149 -13.24 -3.09 10.84
C HIS A 149 -12.95 -4.54 10.40
N ASP A 150 -13.95 -5.28 9.91
CA ASP A 150 -13.84 -6.69 9.49
C ASP A 150 -13.14 -7.62 10.49
N PHE A 151 -13.29 -7.33 11.78
CA PHE A 151 -12.65 -8.01 12.90
C PHE A 151 -11.11 -7.99 12.87
N GLN A 152 -10.51 -7.03 12.18
CA GLN A 152 -9.08 -6.74 12.19
C GLN A 152 -8.68 -5.96 13.45
N PRO A 153 -7.45 -6.12 13.97
CA PRO A 153 -7.01 -5.44 15.18
C PRO A 153 -6.86 -3.92 14.97
N PRO A 154 -6.93 -3.12 16.05
CA PRO A 154 -6.54 -1.71 15.97
C PRO A 154 -5.11 -1.55 15.44
N CYS A 155 -4.91 -0.51 14.65
CA CYS A 155 -3.61 -0.15 14.12
C CYS A 155 -2.59 0.10 15.24
N ALA A 156 -1.32 -0.20 14.99
CA ALA A 156 -0.26 0.22 15.91
C ALA A 156 -0.07 1.75 15.87
N ASN A 157 0.56 2.32 16.90
CA ASN A 157 0.63 3.77 17.07
C ASN A 157 1.80 4.46 16.37
N ASN A 158 2.58 3.72 15.59
CA ASN A 158 3.78 4.18 14.89
C ASN A 158 3.79 3.73 13.42
N ILE A 159 2.61 3.66 12.80
CA ILE A 159 2.38 3.15 11.46
C ILE A 159 2.25 4.30 10.46
N VAL A 160 2.92 4.12 9.31
CA VAL A 160 2.62 4.78 8.05
C VAL A 160 2.09 3.69 7.13
N ASP A 161 0.80 3.70 6.88
CA ASP A 161 0.15 2.67 6.09
C ASP A 161 0.05 3.14 4.64
N ALA A 162 0.83 2.54 3.76
CA ALA A 162 1.13 3.10 2.45
C ALA A 162 0.47 2.33 1.32
N SER A 163 0.03 3.06 0.30
CA SER A 163 -0.40 2.43 -0.95
C SER A 163 0.75 1.65 -1.58
N PRO A 164 0.46 0.58 -2.35
CA PRO A 164 1.49 -0.19 -3.03
C PRO A 164 2.34 0.65 -3.98
N ALA A 165 1.71 1.61 -4.67
CA ALA A 165 2.29 2.55 -5.61
C ALA A 165 3.45 1.96 -6.43
N TYR A 166 3.20 0.81 -7.06
CA TYR A 166 4.19 0.14 -7.89
C TYR A 166 4.30 0.85 -9.24
N ARG A 167 5.18 1.84 -9.35
CA ARG A 167 5.66 2.32 -10.67
C ARG A 167 6.75 1.42 -11.26
N CYS A 168 7.23 0.45 -10.50
CA CYS A 168 8.39 -0.36 -10.82
C CYS A 168 8.05 -1.84 -10.69
N SER A 169 8.57 -2.63 -11.62
CA SER A 169 8.59 -4.09 -11.56
C SER A 169 9.89 -4.55 -10.90
N PRO A 170 9.98 -5.78 -10.37
CA PRO A 170 11.21 -6.30 -9.78
C PRO A 170 12.41 -6.17 -10.73
N PRO A 171 13.62 -5.88 -10.25
CA PRO A 171 14.80 -5.82 -11.11
C PRO A 171 14.97 -7.11 -11.91
N VAL A 172 15.31 -6.99 -13.20
CA VAL A 172 15.61 -8.14 -14.06
C VAL A 172 17.01 -8.67 -13.72
N THR A 173 17.05 -9.88 -13.17
CA THR A 173 18.25 -10.62 -12.73
C THR A 173 18.11 -12.08 -13.12
N SER A 174 19.14 -12.89 -12.91
CA SER A 174 19.07 -14.35 -13.14
C SER A 174 18.16 -15.11 -12.17
N HIS A 175 17.47 -14.43 -11.24
CA HIS A 175 16.57 -15.05 -10.26
C HIS A 175 15.20 -14.35 -10.23
N THR A 176 14.88 -13.53 -11.23
CA THR A 176 13.62 -12.79 -11.25
C THR A 176 12.45 -13.76 -11.35
N GLN A 177 11.63 -13.80 -10.31
CA GLN A 177 10.35 -14.52 -10.34
C GLN A 177 9.34 -13.69 -11.09
N VAL A 178 8.63 -14.32 -12.02
CA VAL A 178 7.53 -13.69 -12.75
C VAL A 178 6.33 -14.61 -12.73
N THR A 179 5.16 -14.01 -12.76
CA THR A 179 3.91 -14.74 -12.95
C THR A 179 3.53 -14.62 -14.42
N ILE A 180 3.46 -15.75 -15.12
CA ILE A 180 2.99 -15.78 -16.51
C ILE A 180 1.49 -16.06 -16.50
N THR A 181 0.74 -15.27 -17.23
CA THR A 181 -0.72 -15.32 -17.32
C THR A 181 -1.11 -15.48 -18.79
N LEU A 182 -2.22 -16.15 -19.05
CA LEU A 182 -2.74 -16.29 -20.41
C LEU A 182 -3.50 -15.01 -20.76
N ASN A 183 -3.19 -14.43 -21.91
CA ASN A 183 -3.92 -13.28 -22.45
C ASN A 183 -4.19 -13.46 -23.95
N SER A 184 -5.38 -13.08 -24.39
CA SER A 184 -5.68 -12.95 -25.82
C SER A 184 -5.39 -11.53 -26.29
N PHE A 185 -4.66 -11.40 -27.38
CA PHE A 185 -4.35 -10.12 -28.04
C PHE A 185 -5.19 -9.89 -29.32
N THR A 186 -6.11 -10.80 -29.60
CA THR A 186 -7.05 -10.70 -30.73
C THR A 186 -8.19 -9.72 -30.46
N GLU A 187 -8.77 -9.18 -31.54
CA GLU A 187 -9.93 -8.30 -31.47
C GLU A 187 -11.13 -9.01 -30.81
N GLY A 188 -11.68 -8.40 -29.75
CA GLY A 188 -12.79 -8.96 -28.98
C GLY A 188 -12.39 -10.09 -28.01
N GLY A 189 -11.09 -10.32 -27.81
CA GLY A 189 -10.58 -11.20 -26.77
C GLY A 189 -10.47 -10.53 -25.40
N GLU A 190 -10.01 -11.30 -24.40
CA GLU A 190 -9.94 -10.85 -22.99
C GLU A 190 -8.90 -9.74 -22.73
N GLY A 191 -7.94 -9.52 -23.64
CA GLY A 191 -6.93 -8.46 -23.52
C GLY A 191 -7.45 -7.05 -23.79
N GLY A 192 -8.75 -6.88 -24.05
CA GLY A 192 -9.38 -5.58 -24.22
C GLY A 192 -9.07 -4.94 -25.58
N GLY A 193 -8.60 -3.69 -25.56
CA GLY A 193 -8.33 -2.87 -26.75
C GLY A 193 -7.10 -3.28 -27.56
N PRO A 194 -6.77 -2.55 -28.64
CA PRO A 194 -5.55 -2.75 -29.41
C PRO A 194 -4.31 -2.50 -28.56
N SER A 195 -3.23 -3.26 -28.78
CA SER A 195 -2.03 -3.21 -27.94
C SER A 195 -1.27 -1.88 -28.00
N GLU A 196 -0.75 -1.44 -26.85
CA GLU A 196 -0.16 -0.11 -26.63
C GLU A 196 1.05 0.20 -27.52
N CYS A 197 1.86 -0.80 -27.90
CA CYS A 197 3.08 -0.54 -28.67
C CYS A 197 2.83 -0.07 -30.11
N ASP A 198 1.74 -0.52 -30.74
CA ASP A 198 1.49 -0.26 -32.16
C ASP A 198 0.02 -0.03 -32.54
N ASN A 199 -0.87 0.05 -31.55
CA ASN A 199 -2.31 0.27 -31.68
C ASN A 199 -2.99 -0.78 -32.58
N LYS A 200 -2.60 -2.06 -32.44
CA LYS A 200 -3.17 -3.17 -33.21
C LYS A 200 -3.49 -4.36 -32.34
N TYR A 201 -4.43 -5.15 -32.82
CA TYR A 201 -4.63 -6.52 -32.35
C TYR A 201 -3.57 -7.44 -32.95
N HIS A 202 -3.16 -8.44 -32.19
CA HIS A 202 -2.22 -9.48 -32.60
C HIS A 202 -2.92 -10.85 -32.62
N ASN A 203 -2.50 -11.73 -33.53
CA ASN A 203 -3.00 -13.10 -33.49
C ASN A 203 -2.37 -13.84 -32.30
N ASP A 204 -3.16 -14.59 -31.52
CA ASP A 204 -2.67 -15.36 -30.38
C ASP A 204 -1.70 -16.50 -30.76
N GLU A 205 -1.66 -16.87 -32.05
CA GLU A 205 -0.65 -17.76 -32.63
C GLU A 205 0.73 -17.09 -32.78
N GLU A 206 0.81 -15.75 -32.69
CA GLU A 206 2.06 -15.02 -32.59
C GLU A 206 2.62 -15.13 -31.16
N LYS A 207 3.95 -15.22 -31.03
CA LYS A 207 4.62 -15.21 -29.72
C LYS A 207 4.76 -13.78 -29.22
N VAL A 208 3.70 -13.26 -28.62
CA VAL A 208 3.61 -11.88 -28.13
C VAL A 208 3.27 -11.83 -26.64
N VAL A 209 3.67 -10.74 -25.99
CA VAL A 209 3.44 -10.52 -24.56
C VAL A 209 3.13 -9.06 -24.23
N ALA A 210 2.40 -8.86 -23.13
CA ALA A 210 2.33 -7.62 -22.37
C ALA A 210 3.23 -7.72 -21.13
N LEU A 211 3.88 -6.62 -20.75
CA LEU A 211 4.72 -6.55 -19.55
C LEU A 211 4.07 -5.66 -18.50
N SER A 212 4.20 -6.04 -17.23
CA SER A 212 3.89 -5.13 -16.11
C SER A 212 4.57 -3.77 -16.28
N THR A 213 3.92 -2.69 -15.83
CA THR A 213 4.28 -1.28 -16.11
C THR A 213 5.77 -0.97 -15.96
N GLY A 214 6.40 -1.45 -14.88
CA GLY A 214 7.82 -1.17 -14.66
C GLY A 214 8.77 -1.92 -15.59
N TRP A 215 8.39 -3.10 -16.11
CA TRP A 215 9.15 -3.80 -17.15
C TRP A 215 8.84 -3.28 -18.54
N TYR A 216 7.61 -2.84 -18.78
CA TYR A 216 7.20 -2.17 -20.01
C TYR A 216 8.01 -0.87 -20.23
N ASP A 217 8.29 -0.15 -19.13
CA ASP A 217 9.21 1.00 -19.08
C ASP A 217 8.81 2.08 -20.09
N GLY A 218 7.53 2.48 -20.06
CA GLY A 218 6.96 3.50 -20.95
C GLY A 218 7.12 3.17 -22.43
N GLY A 219 7.00 1.89 -22.78
CA GLY A 219 7.12 1.39 -24.15
C GLY A 219 8.56 1.27 -24.65
N SER A 220 9.58 1.47 -23.79
CA SER A 220 10.98 1.29 -24.20
C SER A 220 11.28 -0.15 -24.67
N ARG A 221 10.44 -1.11 -24.27
CA ARG A 221 10.50 -2.52 -24.67
C ARG A 221 9.70 -2.86 -25.92
N CYS A 222 8.89 -1.94 -26.45
CA CYS A 222 8.05 -2.20 -27.61
C CYS A 222 8.82 -2.76 -28.81
N GLY A 223 8.29 -3.84 -29.39
CA GLY A 223 8.87 -4.55 -30.52
C GLY A 223 10.16 -5.32 -30.21
N LYS A 224 10.71 -5.24 -28.99
CA LYS A 224 11.87 -6.02 -28.58
C LYS A 224 11.44 -7.40 -28.14
N ASN A 225 12.31 -8.39 -28.40
CA ASN A 225 12.10 -9.73 -27.89
C ASN A 225 12.65 -9.86 -26.47
N ILE A 226 11.85 -10.44 -25.58
CA ILE A 226 12.31 -10.95 -24.29
C ILE A 226 12.48 -12.46 -24.36
N ARG A 227 13.34 -13.01 -23.50
CA ARG A 227 13.47 -14.44 -23.30
C ARG A 227 12.71 -14.82 -22.05
N ILE A 228 11.78 -15.75 -22.20
CA ILE A 228 10.99 -16.32 -21.13
C ILE A 228 11.52 -17.73 -20.92
N HIS A 229 11.89 -18.08 -19.69
CA HIS A 229 12.43 -19.38 -19.31
C HIS A 229 11.57 -19.96 -18.20
N THR A 230 11.07 -21.18 -18.34
CA THR A 230 10.37 -21.89 -17.26
C THR A 230 10.54 -23.39 -17.46
N ASN A 231 10.66 -24.15 -16.37
CA ASN A 231 10.76 -25.62 -16.39
C ASN A 231 11.81 -26.16 -17.39
N GLY A 232 12.94 -25.47 -17.54
CA GLY A 232 14.01 -25.87 -18.47
C GLY A 232 13.72 -25.60 -19.96
N LYS A 233 12.62 -24.94 -20.29
CA LYS A 233 12.25 -24.48 -21.63
C LYS A 233 12.45 -22.97 -21.74
N SER A 234 12.74 -22.50 -22.96
CA SER A 234 12.81 -21.08 -23.25
C SER A 234 12.13 -20.73 -24.56
N VAL A 235 11.52 -19.56 -24.59
CA VAL A 235 10.90 -18.98 -25.77
C VAL A 235 11.27 -17.50 -25.88
N LEU A 236 11.43 -17.02 -27.12
CA LEU A 236 11.48 -15.59 -27.41
C LEU A 236 10.08 -15.10 -27.74
N ALA A 237 9.67 -14.01 -27.10
CA ALA A 237 8.39 -13.37 -27.36
C ALA A 237 8.58 -11.87 -27.53
N LYS A 238 7.83 -11.28 -28.47
CA LYS A 238 7.87 -9.85 -28.78
C LYS A 238 6.95 -9.11 -27.82
N VAL A 239 7.45 -8.05 -27.20
CA VAL A 239 6.63 -7.16 -26.38
C VAL A 239 5.77 -6.31 -27.29
N VAL A 240 4.46 -6.39 -27.12
CA VAL A 240 3.48 -5.64 -27.91
C VAL A 240 2.60 -4.75 -27.04
N ASP A 241 2.57 -4.96 -25.73
CA ASP A 241 1.59 -4.30 -24.89
C ASP A 241 2.09 -4.03 -23.46
N GLU A 242 1.33 -3.23 -22.74
CA GLU A 242 1.49 -3.00 -21.31
C GLU A 242 0.40 -3.79 -20.55
N CYS A 243 0.80 -4.47 -19.48
CA CYS A 243 -0.15 -4.92 -18.46
C CYS A 243 -0.13 -3.84 -17.38
N ASP A 244 -1.12 -2.94 -17.42
CA ASP A 244 -1.13 -1.76 -16.54
C ASP A 244 -1.16 -2.23 -15.08
N SER A 245 -0.05 -1.98 -14.36
CA SER A 245 0.10 -2.32 -12.94
C SER A 245 -0.24 -1.12 -12.05
N VAL A 246 -0.71 -0.04 -12.67
CA VAL A 246 -0.86 1.29 -12.11
C VAL A 246 -2.34 1.67 -12.18
N ASN A 247 -2.91 1.89 -13.36
CA ASN A 247 -4.27 2.38 -13.54
C ASN A 247 -5.19 1.22 -13.88
N ASP A 248 -6.15 0.91 -13.00
CA ASP A 248 -7.17 -0.08 -13.34
C ASP A 248 -8.43 0.09 -12.47
N CYS A 249 -9.53 -0.58 -12.86
CA CYS A 249 -10.94 -0.32 -12.51
C CYS A 249 -11.60 0.86 -13.26
N ASN A 250 -11.25 1.08 -14.53
CA ASN A 250 -11.92 2.07 -15.39
C ASN A 250 -12.55 1.42 -16.64
N GLU A 251 -13.32 2.20 -17.40
CA GLU A 251 -14.00 1.73 -18.63
C GLU A 251 -13.01 1.32 -19.73
N ASP A 252 -11.85 2.00 -19.80
CA ASP A 252 -10.82 1.75 -20.81
C ASP A 252 -10.14 0.37 -20.63
N HIS A 253 -10.21 -0.21 -19.43
CA HIS A 253 -9.64 -1.51 -19.07
C HIS A 253 -10.68 -2.54 -18.61
N ASP A 254 -11.92 -2.41 -19.10
CA ASP A 254 -13.04 -3.34 -18.79
C ASP A 254 -13.28 -3.56 -17.29
N PHE A 255 -12.91 -2.57 -16.46
CA PHE A 255 -12.97 -2.62 -15.00
C PHE A 255 -12.17 -3.78 -14.37
N GLN A 256 -11.17 -4.33 -15.07
CA GLN A 256 -10.24 -5.30 -14.50
C GLN A 256 -9.37 -4.63 -13.42
N PRO A 257 -8.93 -5.36 -12.37
CA PRO A 257 -8.00 -4.84 -11.37
C PRO A 257 -6.57 -4.73 -11.94
N PRO A 258 -5.70 -3.85 -11.36
CA PRO A 258 -4.33 -3.68 -11.82
C PRO A 258 -3.55 -4.99 -11.89
N CYS A 259 -2.72 -5.14 -12.92
CA CYS A 259 -1.77 -6.25 -12.99
C CYS A 259 -0.80 -6.20 -11.79
N HIS A 260 -0.41 -7.36 -11.27
CA HIS A 260 0.74 -7.41 -10.37
C HIS A 260 2.02 -6.93 -11.09
N ASN A 261 2.93 -6.31 -10.33
CA ASN A 261 4.15 -5.71 -10.86
C ASN A 261 5.21 -6.72 -11.37
N ASN A 262 4.94 -8.02 -11.29
CA ASN A 262 5.80 -9.11 -11.76
C ASN A 262 5.14 -9.96 -12.85
N ILE A 263 4.15 -9.41 -13.56
CA ILE A 263 3.35 -10.13 -14.56
C ILE A 263 3.96 -10.05 -15.96
N VAL A 264 3.85 -11.17 -16.67
CA VAL A 264 3.96 -11.27 -18.13
C VAL A 264 2.68 -11.90 -18.68
N ASN A 265 1.79 -11.08 -19.24
CA ASN A 265 0.60 -11.56 -19.96
C ASN A 265 1.07 -12.10 -21.31
N ALA A 266 0.83 -13.38 -21.60
CA ALA A 266 1.41 -14.05 -22.75
C ALA A 266 0.34 -14.76 -23.60
N SER A 267 0.54 -14.72 -24.92
CA SER A 267 -0.35 -15.39 -25.88
C SER A 267 -0.26 -16.92 -25.78
N ILE A 268 -1.29 -17.63 -26.25
CA ILE A 268 -1.30 -19.10 -26.24
C ILE A 268 -0.10 -19.71 -26.98
N ALA A 269 0.45 -19.05 -27.99
CA ALA A 269 1.66 -19.51 -28.67
C ALA A 269 2.91 -19.52 -27.79
N VAL A 270 3.02 -18.60 -26.82
CA VAL A 270 4.10 -18.58 -25.82
C VAL A 270 3.91 -19.74 -24.85
N TRP A 271 2.70 -19.93 -24.34
CA TRP A 271 2.33 -21.04 -23.45
C TRP A 271 2.62 -22.40 -24.08
N ASN A 272 2.20 -22.60 -25.33
CA ASN A 272 2.45 -23.82 -26.10
C ASN A 272 3.94 -24.09 -26.30
N ALA A 273 4.75 -23.04 -26.54
CA ALA A 273 6.19 -23.18 -26.72
C ALA A 273 6.92 -23.55 -25.42
N LEU A 274 6.39 -23.12 -24.27
CA LEU A 274 6.92 -23.45 -22.95
C LEU A 274 6.39 -24.80 -22.42
N VAL A 275 5.35 -25.35 -23.04
CA VAL A 275 4.73 -26.63 -22.65
C VAL A 275 4.24 -26.57 -21.19
N ILE A 276 3.65 -25.45 -20.80
CA ILE A 276 3.05 -25.27 -19.47
C ILE A 276 1.67 -25.96 -19.50
N LEU A 277 1.46 -26.95 -18.63
CA LEU A 277 0.16 -27.59 -18.47
C LEU A 277 -0.79 -26.66 -17.68
N GLU A 278 -2.10 -26.73 -17.92
CA GLU A 278 -3.10 -25.98 -17.13
C GLU A 278 -2.97 -26.22 -15.61
N SER A 279 -2.49 -27.39 -15.20
CA SER A 279 -2.23 -27.72 -13.79
C SER A 279 -1.01 -27.00 -13.18
N GLN A 280 -0.27 -26.23 -13.98
CA GLN A 280 0.93 -25.50 -13.57
C GLN A 280 0.74 -23.99 -13.59
N ILE A 281 -0.49 -23.49 -13.82
CA ILE A 281 -0.81 -22.07 -13.78
C ILE A 281 -0.47 -21.52 -12.38
N GLY A 282 0.49 -20.59 -12.29
CA GLY A 282 1.01 -20.03 -11.04
C GLY A 282 2.32 -19.26 -11.24
N GLU A 283 3.02 -18.94 -10.14
CA GLU A 283 4.31 -18.22 -10.21
C GLU A 283 5.43 -19.10 -10.78
N HIS A 284 6.27 -18.54 -11.66
CA HIS A 284 7.39 -19.26 -12.28
C HIS A 284 8.73 -18.49 -12.17
N HIS A 285 9.83 -19.25 -12.12
CA HIS A 285 11.17 -18.68 -12.16
C HIS A 285 11.61 -18.43 -13.60
N ILE A 286 11.97 -17.19 -13.93
CA ILE A 286 12.44 -16.81 -15.26
C ILE A 286 13.83 -16.19 -15.17
N THR A 287 14.69 -16.57 -16.12
CA THR A 287 16.08 -16.11 -16.23
C THR A 287 16.36 -15.54 -17.60
#